data_AF-A0A0W1EJQ0-F1
#
_entry.id   AF-A0A0W1EJQ0-F1
#
_cell.length_a   1.000
_cell.length_b   1.000
_cell.length_c   1.000
_cell.angle_alpha   90.00
_cell.angle_beta   90.00
_cell.angle_gamma   90.00
#
_symmetry.space_group_name_H-M   'P 1'
#
loop_
_entity.id
_entity.type
_entity.pdbx_description
1 polymer ?
#
loop_
_entity_poly.entity_id
_entity_poly.type
_entity_poly.pdbx_seq_one_letter_code
_entity_poly.pdbx_strand_id
1 'polypeptide(L)' 'MLEADGIYVRISPERFGEPGLAWRNPFWKPPGAVMRKAPITALADIHALTARIARELKIAPPAQPGLI' A
#
# COMPACT_ATOMS: atom_id res chain seq x y z
N MET A 1 12.38 -2.47 -3.66
CA MET A 1 11.42 -2.73 -2.57
C MET A 1 11.48 -1.51 -1.68
N LEU A 2 10.36 -0.81 -1.51
CA LEU A 2 10.30 0.36 -0.64
C LEU A 2 9.74 -0.11 0.71
N GLU A 3 10.42 0.24 1.79
CA GLU A 3 10.04 -0.09 3.16
C GLU A 3 9.90 1.21 3.96
N ALA A 4 8.72 1.44 4.53
CA ALA A 4 8.46 2.51 5.47
C ALA A 4 7.52 1.98 6.56
N ASP A 5 7.85 2.20 7.82
CA ASP A 5 7.07 1.75 8.99
C ASP A 5 6.69 0.24 8.96
N GLY A 6 7.57 -0.61 8.41
CA GLY A 6 7.34 -2.05 8.25
C GLY A 6 6.33 -2.43 7.16
N ILE A 7 5.82 -1.46 6.39
CA ILE A 7 4.99 -1.70 5.21
C ILE A 7 5.92 -1.99 4.03
N TYR A 8 5.75 -3.16 3.44
CA TYR A 8 6.50 -3.56 2.26
C TYR A 8 5.69 -3.29 1.00
N VAL A 9 6.17 -2.36 0.18
CA VAL A 9 5.60 -2.08 -1.14
C VAL A 9 6.53 -2.62 -2.22
N ARG A 10 5.99 -3.50 -3.06
CA ARG A 10 6.67 -4.05 -4.24
C ARG A 10 6.00 -3.52 -5.50
N ILE A 11 6.80 -2.83 -6.32
CA ILE A 11 6.47 -2.50 -7.70
C ILE A 11 7.08 -3.60 -8.58
N SER A 12 6.30 -4.16 -9.49
CA SER A 12 6.76 -5.14 -10.47
C SER A 12 6.11 -4.80 -11.80
N PRO A 13 6.83 -4.82 -12.94
CA PRO A 13 6.18 -4.75 -14.23
C PRO A 13 5.14 -5.89 -14.32
N GLU A 14 3.95 -5.61 -14.86
CA GLU A 14 2.93 -6.65 -15.03
C GLU A 14 3.55 -7.82 -15.79
N ARG A 15 3.72 -8.95 -15.10
CA ARG A 15 4.27 -10.17 -15.69
C ARG A 15 3.10 -11.12 -15.84
N PHE A 16 2.74 -11.42 -17.08
CA PHE A 16 1.77 -12.48 -17.43
C PHE A 16 0.45 -12.41 -16.63
N GLY A 17 -0.24 -11.28 -16.65
CA GLY A 17 -1.56 -11.13 -16.01
C GLY A 17 -1.53 -10.89 -14.50
N GLU A 18 -0.35 -10.78 -13.88
CA GLU A 18 -0.25 -10.36 -12.48
C GLU A 18 -0.23 -8.84 -12.32
N PRO A 19 -1.00 -8.27 -11.38
CA PRO A 19 -1.01 -6.84 -11.08
C PRO A 19 0.36 -6.31 -10.66
N GLY A 20 0.75 -5.16 -11.22
CA GLY A 20 2.10 -4.59 -11.09
C GLY A 20 2.44 -3.93 -9.75
N LEU A 21 1.52 -3.88 -8.81
CA LEU A 21 1.74 -3.37 -7.45
C LEU A 21 1.26 -4.39 -6.43
N ALA A 22 2.04 -4.59 -5.38
CA ALA A 22 1.65 -5.41 -4.25
C ALA A 22 2.15 -4.83 -2.93
N TRP A 23 1.34 -4.94 -1.88
CA TRP A 23 1.68 -4.48 -0.54
C TRP A 23 1.13 -5.39 0.56
N ARG A 24 1.88 -5.47 1.67
CA ARG A 24 1.45 -6.06 2.95
C ARG A 24 2.42 -5.66 4.07
N ASN A 25 2.03 -5.88 5.32
CA ASN A 25 2.94 -5.92 6.47
C ASN A 25 2.95 -7.36 7.05
N PRO A 26 4.02 -8.15 6.84
CA PRO A 26 4.09 -9.55 7.27
C PRO A 26 4.14 -9.72 8.79
N PHE A 27 4.45 -8.66 9.54
CA PHE A 27 4.52 -8.70 11.00
C PHE A 27 3.18 -8.39 11.68
N TRP A 28 2.17 -7.95 10.91
CA TRP A 28 0.85 -7.62 11.44
C TRP A 28 -0.10 -8.81 11.43
N LYS A 29 -1.09 -8.80 12.32
CA LYS A 29 -2.26 -9.68 12.17
C LYS A 29 -3.12 -9.24 10.97
N PRO A 30 -4.02 -10.10 10.45
CA PRO A 30 -4.99 -9.68 9.43
C PRO A 30 -5.75 -8.41 9.84
N PRO A 31 -6.00 -7.47 8.92
CA PRO A 31 -5.80 -7.59 7.48
C PRO A 31 -4.38 -7.29 6.98
N GLY A 32 -3.46 -6.82 7.83
CA GLY A 32 -2.14 -6.32 7.44
C GLY A 32 -1.20 -7.38 6.82
N ALA A 33 -1.27 -8.63 7.32
CA ALA A 33 -0.49 -9.75 6.77
C ALA A 33 -0.95 -10.22 5.38
N VAL A 34 -2.17 -9.85 4.96
CA VAL A 34 -2.74 -10.32 3.69
C VAL A 34 -2.14 -9.53 2.54
N MET A 35 -1.59 -10.24 1.56
CA MET A 35 -1.07 -9.62 0.33
C MET A 35 -2.21 -8.95 -0.44
N ARG A 36 -2.09 -7.65 -0.69
CA ARG A 36 -2.98 -6.87 -1.53
C ARG A 36 -2.27 -6.50 -2.82
N LYS A 37 -3.04 -6.34 -3.90
CA LYS A 37 -2.48 -6.06 -5.23
C LYS A 37 -3.30 -5.00 -5.98
N ALA A 38 -2.66 -4.28 -6.88
CA ALA A 38 -3.27 -3.35 -7.83
C ALA A 38 -2.52 -3.33 -9.16
N PRO A 39 -3.19 -3.01 -10.28
CA PRO A 39 -2.51 -2.79 -11.56
C PRO A 39 -1.54 -1.61 -11.44
N ILE A 40 -0.51 -1.60 -12.30
CA ILE A 40 0.49 -0.53 -12.29
C ILE A 40 -0.10 0.84 -12.63
N THR A 41 -1.25 0.87 -13.33
CA THR A 41 -2.02 2.08 -13.63
C THR A 41 -2.50 2.83 -12.39
N ALA A 42 -2.57 2.18 -11.22
CA ALA A 42 -2.89 2.85 -9.96
C ALA A 42 -1.82 3.87 -9.54
N LEU A 43 -0.61 3.82 -10.10
CA LEU A 43 0.41 4.87 -9.92
C LEU A 43 0.04 6.21 -10.57
N ALA A 44 -0.95 6.23 -11.49
CA ALA A 44 -1.41 7.47 -12.10
C ALA A 44 -2.01 8.44 -11.07
N ASP A 45 -2.56 7.91 -9.98
CA ASP A 45 -3.06 8.68 -8.84
C ASP A 45 -2.49 8.12 -7.52
N ILE A 46 -1.32 8.65 -7.17
CA ILE A 46 -0.58 8.25 -5.96
C ILE A 46 -1.39 8.56 -4.69
N HIS A 47 -2.21 9.61 -4.68
CA HIS A 47 -3.01 9.98 -3.51
C HIS A 47 -4.14 8.98 -3.28
N ALA A 48 -4.87 8.61 -4.34
CA ALA A 48 -5.90 7.57 -4.25
C ALA A 48 -5.29 6.21 -3.88
N LEU A 49 -4.12 5.86 -4.44
CA LEU A 49 -3.41 4.63 -4.08
C LEU A 49 -3.02 4.62 -2.59
N THR A 50 -2.45 5.71 -2.09
CA THR A 50 -2.07 5.85 -0.68
C THR A 50 -3.28 5.71 0.25
N ALA A 51 -4.39 6.39 -0.07
CA ALA A 51 -5.63 6.29 0.70
C ALA A 51 -6.20 4.86 0.71
N ARG A 52 -6.11 4.17 -0.43
CA ARG A 52 -6.52 2.77 -0.55
C ARG A 52 -5.65 1.86 0.31
N ILE A 53 -4.31 2.00 0.27
CA ILE A 53 -3.38 1.22 1.10
C ILE A 53 -3.69 1.45 2.58
N ALA A 54 -3.85 2.71 3.01
CA ALA A 54 -4.18 3.05 4.38
C ALA A 54 -5.48 2.38 4.84
N ARG A 55 -6.54 2.44 4.03
CA ARG A 55 -7.82 1.79 4.32
C ARG A 55 -7.70 0.27 4.43
N GLU A 56 -7.02 -0.37 3.48
CA GLU A 56 -6.90 -1.84 3.45
C GLU A 56 -6.05 -2.38 4.60
N LEU A 57 -5.01 -1.63 4.99
CA LEU A 57 -4.14 -1.97 6.10
C LEU A 57 -4.67 -1.45 7.46
N LYS A 58 -5.80 -0.73 7.47
CA LYS A 58 -6.36 -0.05 8.66
C LYS A 58 -5.33 0.85 9.36
N ILE A 59 -4.50 1.52 8.58
CA ILE A 59 -3.53 2.51 9.06
C ILE A 59 -4.31 3.74 9.44
N ALA A 60 -4.15 4.20 10.68
CA ALA A 60 -4.72 5.48 11.09
C ALA A 60 -4.16 6.57 10.16
N PRO A 61 -5.00 7.46 9.61
CA PRO A 61 -4.48 8.59 8.85
C PRO A 61 -3.45 9.33 9.73
N PRO A 62 -2.35 9.83 9.14
CA PRO A 62 -1.39 10.62 9.91
C PRO A 62 -2.17 11.72 10.61
N ALA A 63 -1.94 11.88 11.91
CA ALA A 63 -2.52 13.00 12.65
C ALA A 63 -2.15 14.25 11.86
N GLN A 64 -3.16 14.96 11.33
CA GLN A 64 -2.92 16.24 10.69
C GLN A 64 -2.14 17.07 11.71
N PRO A 65 -0.94 17.57 11.36
CA PRO A 65 -0.28 18.55 12.20
C PRO A 65 -1.31 19.64 12.39
N GLY A 66 -1.78 19.84 13.62
CA GLY A 66 -2.72 20.91 13.91
C GLY A 66 -2.13 22.18 13.33
N LEU A 67 -2.90 22.91 12.52
CA LEU A 67 -2.54 24.28 12.17
C LEU A 67 -2.39 25.03 13.50
N ILE A 68 -1.14 25.29 13.87
CA ILE A 68 -0.77 26.25 14.92
C ILE A 68 -0.41 27.56 14.23
#